data_AF-A0A834T109-F1
#
_entry.id   AF-A0A834T109-F1
#
_cell.length_a   1.000
_cell.length_b   1.000
_cell.length_c   1.000
_cell.angle_alpha   90.00
_cell.angle_beta   90.00
_cell.angle_gamma   90.00
#
_symmetry.space_group_name_H-M   'P 1'
#
loop_
_entity.id
_entity.type
_entity.pdbx_description
1 polymer ?
#
loop_
_entity_poly.entity_id
_entity_poly.type
_entity_poly.pdbx_seq_one_letter_code
_entity_poly.pdbx_strand_id
1 'polypeptide(L)'
;MIRDAHGRKMSKSLGNVIDPIEVINGISLEGLHKRLEDGNLDPKELAIAKEGQKKDFPNGIDECGSDALRFALVSYTAQVSILYYSLID
;
A
#
# COMPACT_ATOMS: atom_id res chain seq x y z
N MET A 1 4.97 -11.91 4.76
CA MET A 1 5.02 -10.63 5.51
C MET A 1 4.83 -9.51 4.51
N ILE A 2 3.81 -8.66 4.68
CA ILE A 2 3.50 -7.59 3.71
C ILE A 2 4.49 -6.43 3.88
N ARG A 3 5.05 -5.98 2.75
CA ARG A 3 6.05 -4.92 2.66
C ARG A 3 5.50 -3.72 1.89
N ASP A 4 5.98 -2.53 2.19
CA ASP A 4 5.72 -1.33 1.40
C ASP A 4 6.55 -1.31 0.10
N ALA A 5 6.35 -0.28 -0.73
CA ALA A 5 7.10 -0.07 -1.97
C ALA A 5 8.62 0.09 -1.78
N HIS A 6 9.07 0.35 -0.56
CA HIS A 6 10.48 0.48 -0.19
C HIS A 6 11.02 -0.77 0.54
N GLY A 7 10.24 -1.86 0.58
CA GLY A 7 10.63 -3.12 1.20
C GLY A 7 10.55 -3.14 2.73
N ARG A 8 10.07 -2.07 3.37
CA ARG A 8 9.88 -2.00 4.83
C ARG A 8 8.62 -2.77 5.22
N LYS A 9 8.59 -3.36 6.42
CA LYS A 9 7.40 -4.03 6.94
C LYS A 9 6.26 -3.01 7.03
N MET A 10 5.11 -3.30 6.43
CA MET A 10 4.01 -2.31 6.36
C MET A 10 3.56 -1.86 7.76
N SER A 11 3.55 -2.76 8.75
CA SER A 11 3.23 -2.44 10.17
C SER A 11 4.23 -1.51 10.86
N LYS A 12 5.32 -1.15 10.20
CA LYS A 12 6.38 -0.26 10.68
C LYS A 12 6.60 0.92 9.72
N SER A 13 5.91 0.94 8.58
CA SER A 13 5.94 2.04 7.65
C SER A 13 4.96 3.11 8.15
N LEU A 14 5.46 4.31 8.39
CA LEU A 14 4.66 5.45 8.84
C LEU A 14 4.19 6.25 7.62
N GLY A 15 2.91 6.62 7.60
CA GLY A 15 2.33 7.44 6.53
C GLY A 15 2.12 6.76 5.17
N ASN A 16 2.57 5.52 4.98
CA ASN A 16 2.41 4.81 3.70
C ASN A 16 1.38 3.66 3.76
N VAL A 17 0.59 3.59 4.83
CA VAL A 17 -0.46 2.57 4.97
C VAL A 17 -1.67 3.02 4.15
N ILE A 18 -2.05 2.21 3.17
CA ILE A 18 -3.25 2.40 2.34
C ILE A 18 -4.36 1.50 2.86
N ASP A 19 -5.58 2.02 2.94
CA ASP A 19 -6.76 1.25 3.35
C ASP A 19 -7.24 0.38 2.17
N PRO A 20 -7.45 -0.94 2.36
CA PRO A 20 -7.97 -1.79 1.29
C PRO A 20 -9.30 -1.30 0.70
N ILE A 21 -10.14 -0.59 1.48
CA ILE A 21 -11.40 -0.04 0.98
C ILE A 21 -11.16 1.09 -0.04
N GLU A 22 -10.10 1.87 0.14
CA GLU A 22 -9.69 2.93 -0.79
C GLU A 22 -9.17 2.37 -2.10
N VAL A 23 -8.62 1.16 -2.07
CA VAL A 23 -8.20 0.42 -3.27
C VAL A 23 -9.42 -0.14 -4.02
N ILE A 24 -10.41 -0.67 -3.28
CA ILE A 24 -11.65 -1.20 -3.87
C ILE A 24 -12.45 -0.10 -4.56
N ASN A 25 -12.69 1.02 -3.88
CA ASN A 25 -13.58 2.10 -4.34
C ASN A 25 -12.86 3.24 -5.07
N GLY A 26 -11.53 3.23 -5.06
CA GLY A 26 -10.69 4.35 -5.48
C GLY A 26 -10.65 5.49 -4.45
N ILE A 27 -9.60 6.31 -4.54
CA ILE A 27 -9.43 7.53 -3.75
C ILE A 27 -8.56 8.54 -4.50
N SER A 28 -8.91 9.83 -4.42
CA SER A 28 -8.08 10.89 -5.00
C SER A 28 -6.82 11.15 -4.17
N LEU A 29 -5.79 11.74 -4.78
CA LEU A 29 -4.58 12.17 -4.07
C LEU A 29 -4.89 13.12 -2.89
N GLU A 30 -5.87 14.01 -3.06
CA GLU A 30 -6.31 14.91 -1.99
C GLU A 30 -6.96 14.15 -0.83
N GLY A 31 -7.75 13.11 -1.13
CA GLY A 31 -8.32 12.22 -0.12
C GLY A 31 -7.23 11.49 0.67
N LEU A 32 -6.21 10.98 -0.01
CA LEU A 32 -5.04 10.35 0.62
C LEU A 32 -4.30 11.32 1.55
N HIS A 33 -4.09 12.56 1.13
CA HIS A 33 -3.46 13.60 1.95
C HIS A 33 -4.30 13.98 3.17
N LYS A 34 -5.63 14.05 3.03
CA LYS A 34 -6.51 14.36 4.16
C LYS A 34 -6.47 13.27 5.22
N ARG A 35 -6.45 12.00 4.79
CA ARG A 35 -6.25 10.84 5.67
C ARG A 35 -4.94 10.91 6.46
N LEU A 36 -3.87 11.39 5.81
CA LEU A 36 -2.59 11.63 6.47
C LEU A 36 -2.69 12.73 7.53
N GLU A 37 -3.40 13.82 7.24
CA GLU A 37 -3.62 14.94 8.17
C GLU A 37 -4.49 14.55 9.37
N ASP A 38 -5.50 13.70 9.15
CA ASP A 38 -6.34 13.15 10.21
C ASP A 38 -5.58 12.12 11.09
N GLY A 39 -4.42 11.66 10.63
CA GLY A 39 -3.56 10.73 11.34
C GLY A 39 -2.70 11.39 12.42
N ASN A 40 -2.30 10.62 13.42
CA ASN A 40 -1.40 11.07 14.49
C ASN A 40 0.08 10.95 14.08
N LEU A 41 0.46 11.61 12.97
CA LEU A 41 1.84 11.65 12.47
C LEU A 41 2.54 12.93 12.92
N ASP A 42 3.84 12.83 13.20
CA ASP A 42 4.67 14.02 13.39
C ASP A 42 4.68 14.88 12.13
N PRO A 43 4.70 16.23 12.24
CA PRO A 43 4.65 17.13 11.07
C PRO A 43 5.76 16.87 10.03
N LYS A 44 6.93 16.39 10.47
CA LYS A 44 8.05 16.02 9.58
C LYS A 44 7.71 14.77 8.76
N GLU A 45 7.17 13.74 9.42
CA GLU A 45 6.75 12.50 8.76
C GLU A 45 5.54 12.74 7.86
N LEU A 46 4.64 13.64 8.23
CA LEU A 46 3.51 14.04 7.40
C LEU A 46 3.96 14.61 6.04
N ALA A 47 4.98 15.49 6.05
CA ALA A 47 5.52 16.05 4.82
C ALA A 47 6.17 14.99 3.92
N ILE A 48 6.95 14.08 4.52
CA ILE A 48 7.59 12.96 3.82
C ILE A 48 6.53 12.01 3.23
N ALA A 49 5.49 11.69 4.00
CA ALA A 49 4.41 10.81 3.57
C ALA A 49 3.60 11.42 2.40
N LYS A 50 3.30 12.73 2.45
CA LYS A 50 2.62 13.43 1.34
C LYS A 50 3.47 13.45 0.07
N GLU A 51 4.78 13.70 0.18
CA GLU A 51 5.67 13.65 -0.97
C GLU A 51 5.76 12.23 -1.55
N GLY A 52 5.84 11.22 -0.69
CA GLY A 52 5.79 9.81 -1.07
C GLY A 52 4.50 9.45 -1.80
N GLN A 53 3.34 9.77 -1.23
CA GLN A 53 2.04 9.52 -1.86
C GLN A 53 1.89 10.24 -3.20
N LYS A 54 2.37 11.48 -3.33
CA LYS A 54 2.34 12.20 -4.61
C LYS A 54 3.23 11.55 -5.67
N LYS A 55 4.33 10.93 -5.27
CA LYS A 55 5.24 10.21 -6.16
C LYS A 55 4.68 8.85 -6.59
N ASP A 56 4.12 8.11 -5.64
CA ASP A 56 3.64 6.74 -5.85
C ASP A 56 2.23 6.72 -6.48
N PHE A 57 1.39 7.70 -6.13
CA PHE A 57 -0.01 7.83 -6.54
C PHE A 57 -0.32 9.25 -7.05
N PRO A 58 0.33 9.73 -8.14
CA PRO A 58 0.21 11.11 -8.60
C PRO A 58 -1.22 11.55 -8.94
N ASN A 59 -2.08 10.60 -9.32
CA ASN A 59 -3.50 10.84 -9.63
C ASN A 59 -4.44 10.24 -8.57
N GLY A 60 -3.91 9.71 -7.47
CA GLY A 60 -4.64 8.87 -6.52
C GLY A 60 -4.60 7.38 -6.90
N ILE A 61 -5.53 6.62 -6.33
CA ILE A 61 -5.70 5.19 -6.57
C ILE A 61 -7.01 5.02 -7.34
N ASP A 62 -6.92 4.42 -8.52
CA ASP A 62 -8.10 4.10 -9.32
C ASP A 62 -8.92 2.98 -8.67
N GLU A 63 -10.23 3.01 -8.92
CA GLU A 63 -11.13 1.95 -8.49
C GLU A 63 -10.77 0.63 -9.19
N CYS A 64 -10.34 -0.38 -8.44
CA CYS A 64 -10.01 -1.69 -8.98
C CYS A 64 -10.98 -2.81 -8.59
N GLY A 65 -11.99 -2.49 -7.75
CA GLY A 65 -12.93 -3.47 -7.20
C GLY A 65 -12.27 -4.51 -6.28
N SER A 66 -13.07 -5.45 -5.78
CA SER A 66 -12.62 -6.52 -4.88
C SER A 66 -11.76 -7.57 -5.57
N ASP A 67 -11.96 -7.77 -6.87
CA ASP A 67 -11.37 -8.88 -7.61
C ASP A 67 -9.87 -8.68 -7.82
N ALA A 68 -9.43 -7.43 -8.04
CA ALA A 68 -8.02 -7.10 -8.15
C ALA A 68 -7.24 -7.44 -6.86
N LEU A 69 -7.80 -7.12 -5.69
CA LEU A 69 -7.22 -7.50 -4.39
C LEU A 69 -7.18 -9.03 -4.21
N ARG A 70 -8.24 -9.74 -4.61
CA ARG A 70 -8.29 -11.20 -4.55
C ARG A 70 -7.20 -11.83 -5.42
N PHE A 71 -7.03 -11.35 -6.66
CA PHE A 71 -5.99 -11.83 -7.56
C PHE A 71 -4.58 -11.50 -7.04
N ALA A 72 -4.36 -10.30 -6.50
CA ALA A 72 -3.09 -9.91 -5.89
C ALA A 72 -2.73 -10.79 -4.69
N LEU A 73 -3.71 -11.15 -3.85
CA LEU A 73 -3.47 -12.04 -2.72
C LEU A 73 -3.18 -13.48 -3.16
N VAL A 74 -3.93 -13.99 -4.14
CA VAL A 74 -3.70 -15.33 -4.70
C VAL A 74 -2.31 -15.41 -5.36
N SER A 75 -1.92 -14.41 -6.15
CA SER A 75 -0.59 -14.39 -6.78
C SER A 75 0.53 -14.30 -5.75
N TYR A 76 0.34 -13.53 -4.67
CA TYR A 76 1.28 -13.48 -3.55
C TYR A 76 1.42 -14.84 -2.86
N THR A 77 0.33 -15.56 -2.61
CA THR A 77 0.40 -16.92 -2.05
C THR A 77 1.07 -17.92 -2.98
N ALA A 78 0.83 -17.82 -4.30
CA ALA A 78 1.46 -18.68 -5.29
C ALA A 78 2.99 -18.46 -5.34
N GLN A 79 3.47 -17.21 -5.24
CA GLN A 79 4.90 -16.91 -5.15
C GLN A 79 5.54 -17.52 -3.89
N VAL A 80 4.84 -17.51 -2.75
CA VAL A 80 5.34 -18.16 -1.52
C VAL A 80 5.47 -19.67 -1.76
N SER A 81 4.46 -20.31 -2.36
CA SER A 81 4.49 -21.76 -2.63
C SER A 81 5.58 -22.19 -3.62
N ILE A 82 5.84 -21.39 -4.66
CA ILE A 82 6.89 -21.69 -5.66
C ILE A 82 8.30 -21.59 -5.05
N LEU A 83 8.53 -20.62 -4.16
CA LEU A 83 9.82 -20.49 -3.47
C LEU A 83 10.10 -21.65 -2.51
N TYR A 84 9.07 -22.22 -1.87
CA TYR A 84 9.26 -23.41 -1.04
C TYR A 84 9.68 -24.64 -1.85
N TYR A 85 9.21 -24.79 -3.09
CA TYR A 85 9.60 -25.92 -3.94
C TYR A 85 11.04 -25.77 -4.46
N SER A 86 11.44 -24.57 -4.88
CA SER A 86 12.81 -24.29 -5.38
C SER A 86 13.91 -24.29 -4.30
N LEU A 87 13.55 -24.37 -3.02
CA LEU A 87 14.49 -24.45 -1.89
C LEU A 87 14.67 -25.89 -1.36
N ILE A 88 13.91 -26.85 -1.90
CA ILE A 88 13.95 -28.26 -1.49
C ILE A 88 14.56 -29.15 -2.60
N ASP A 89 14.81 -28.61 -3.79
CA ASP A 89 15.57 -29.23 -4.88
C ASP A 89 17.00 -28.67 -5.00
#